data_AF-A0A7K1FGM7-F1
#
_entry.id   AF-A0A7K1FGM7-F1
#
_cell.length_a   1.000
_cell.length_b   1.000
_cell.length_c   1.000
_cell.angle_alpha   90.00
_cell.angle_beta   90.00
_cell.angle_gamma   90.00
#
_symmetry.space_group_name_H-M   'P 1'
#
loop_
_entity.id
_entity.type
_entity.pdbx_description
1 polymer ?
#
loop_
_entity_poly.entity_id
_entity_poly.type
_entity_poly.pdbx_seq_one_letter_code
_entity_poly.pdbx_strand_id
1 'polypeptide(L)'
;MSTIALQVVHRPAGDVENVRVFTPPLWAGPDHAYISGPGELNSVCGSCGRTLLRGLRDMHHIPGLLFVCPECRACNAIPGRPPTRRHR
;
A
#
# COMPACT_ATOMS: atom_id res chain seq x y z
N MET A 1 -9.49 -3.46 -15.72
CA MET A 1 -8.66 -2.91 -14.62
C MET A 1 -8.22 -4.05 -13.74
N SER A 2 -6.93 -4.14 -13.46
CA SER A 2 -6.35 -5.19 -12.61
C SER A 2 -6.26 -4.70 -11.16
N THR A 3 -6.42 -5.61 -10.20
CA THR A 3 -6.28 -5.29 -8.77
C THR A 3 -5.25 -6.18 -8.11
N ILE A 4 -4.47 -5.62 -7.19
CA ILE A 4 -3.53 -6.36 -6.34
C ILE A 4 -3.85 -6.07 -4.88
N ALA A 5 -4.04 -7.11 -4.09
CA ALA A 5 -4.17 -6.99 -2.65
C ALA A 5 -2.80 -6.67 -2.02
N LEU A 6 -2.76 -5.63 -1.19
CA LEU A 6 -1.60 -5.32 -0.37
C LEU A 6 -1.46 -6.32 0.79
N GLN A 7 -0.25 -6.45 1.31
CA GLN A 7 0.01 -7.33 2.45
C GLN A 7 -0.34 -6.62 3.76
N VAL A 8 -1.21 -7.19 4.59
CA VAL A 8 -1.45 -6.68 5.94
C VAL A 8 -0.26 -7.03 6.83
N VAL A 9 0.29 -6.03 7.50
CA VAL A 9 1.45 -6.18 8.38
C VAL A 9 1.20 -5.55 9.74
N HIS A 10 1.98 -5.93 10.74
CA HIS A 10 1.99 -5.23 12.01
C HIS A 10 2.54 -3.82 11.81
N ARG A 11 1.80 -2.82 12.33
CA ARG A 11 2.30 -1.46 12.40
C ARG A 11 3.47 -1.43 13.40
N PRO A 12 4.63 -0.87 13.04
CA PRO A 12 5.73 -0.72 13.98
C PRO A 12 5.32 0.15 15.17
N ALA A 13 5.86 -0.16 16.35
CA ALA A 13 5.71 0.65 17.54
C ALA A 13 6.72 1.82 17.48
N GLY A 14 6.21 3.05 17.51
CA GLY A 14 7.04 4.25 17.46
C GLY A 14 7.66 4.53 16.09
N ASP A 15 8.58 5.49 16.08
CA ASP A 15 9.31 5.88 14.88
C ASP A 15 10.44 4.88 14.62
N VAL A 16 10.28 4.05 13.59
CA VAL A 16 11.31 3.13 13.12
C VAL A 16 12.08 3.79 11.99
N GLU A 17 13.39 3.79 12.09
CA GLU A 17 14.28 4.32 11.05
C GLU A 17 13.97 3.65 9.71
N ASN A 18 13.93 4.43 8.63
CA ASN A 18 13.60 3.99 7.27
C ASN A 18 12.19 3.40 7.08
N VAL A 19 11.28 3.56 8.05
CA VAL A 19 9.85 3.28 7.87
C VAL A 19 9.06 4.58 7.72
N ARG A 20 8.15 4.60 6.75
CA ARG A 20 7.21 5.69 6.50
C ARG A 20 5.80 5.11 6.51
N VAL A 21 5.01 5.57 7.49
CA VAL A 21 3.61 5.17 7.65
C VAL A 21 2.73 6.32 7.17
N PHE A 22 2.01 6.10 6.08
CA PHE A 22 1.00 7.02 5.58
C PHE A 22 -0.33 6.74 6.29
N THR A 23 -0.78 7.72 7.06
CA THR A 23 -2.08 7.71 7.72
C THR A 23 -3.08 8.56 6.95
N PRO A 24 -4.35 8.18 6.89
CA PRO A 24 -5.33 8.93 6.14
C PRO A 24 -5.63 10.24 6.87
N PRO A 25 -5.86 11.35 6.15
CA PRO A 25 -6.32 12.59 6.76
C PRO A 25 -7.74 12.42 7.34
N LEU A 26 -8.14 13.31 8.26
CA LEU A 26 -9.46 13.27 8.90
C LEU A 26 -10.63 13.36 7.90
N TRP A 27 -10.42 13.99 6.74
CA TRP A 27 -11.41 14.15 5.68
C TRP A 27 -11.43 13.00 4.66
N ALA A 28 -10.68 11.91 4.88
CA ALA A 28 -10.62 10.79 3.96
C ALA A 28 -11.98 10.09 3.79
N GLY A 29 -12.76 10.52 2.80
CA GLY A 29 -14.03 9.89 2.40
C GLY A 29 -13.82 8.56 1.66
N PRO A 30 -14.90 7.85 1.29
CA PRO A 30 -14.85 6.50 0.69
C PRO A 30 -13.91 6.35 -0.52
N ASP A 31 -13.79 7.40 -1.34
CA ASP A 31 -12.99 7.37 -2.58
C ASP A 31 -11.53 7.80 -2.39
N HIS A 32 -11.11 8.14 -1.18
CA HIS A 32 -9.73 8.55 -0.90
C HIS A 32 -8.74 7.43 -1.23
N ALA A 33 -7.72 7.78 -2.02
CA ALA A 33 -6.54 6.97 -2.31
C ALA A 33 -5.28 7.81 -2.07
N TYR A 34 -4.22 7.19 -1.54
CA TYR A 34 -2.94 7.87 -1.27
C TYR A 34 -2.23 8.29 -2.55
N ILE A 35 -2.38 7.50 -3.61
CA ILE A 35 -1.82 7.75 -4.93
C ILE A 35 -2.95 7.54 -5.94
N SER A 36 -3.06 8.47 -6.90
CA SER A 36 -3.97 8.35 -8.04
C SER A 36 -3.23 8.71 -9.32
N GLY A 37 -3.29 7.82 -10.32
CA GLY A 37 -2.67 8.00 -11.63
C GLY A 37 -3.53 7.47 -12.78
N PRO A 38 -3.05 7.58 -14.03
CA PRO A 38 -3.79 7.19 -15.23
C PRO A 38 -3.57 5.74 -15.68
N GLY A 39 -2.87 4.91 -14.90
CA GLY A 39 -2.64 3.50 -15.21
C GLY A 39 -3.86 2.61 -14.95
N GLU A 40 -3.72 1.31 -15.18
CA GLU A 40 -4.83 0.34 -15.12
C GLU A 40 -4.82 -0.54 -13.86
N LEU A 41 -3.81 -0.39 -13.01
CA LEU A 41 -3.61 -1.19 -11.81
C LEU A 41 -4.08 -0.46 -10.56
N ASN A 42 -4.90 -1.11 -9.74
CA ASN A 42 -5.24 -0.62 -8.40
C ASN A 42 -4.62 -1.52 -7.34
N SER A 43 -4.17 -0.94 -6.23
CA SER A 43 -3.80 -1.68 -5.03
C SER A 43 -4.86 -1.50 -3.95
N VAL A 44 -5.36 -2.61 -3.43
CA VAL A 44 -6.43 -2.64 -2.45
C VAL A 44 -5.91 -3.07 -1.09
N CYS A 45 -6.58 -2.66 -0.02
CA CYS A 45 -6.31 -3.11 1.32
C CYS A 45 -6.45 -4.64 1.39
N GLY A 46 -5.45 -5.32 1.95
CA GLY A 46 -5.48 -6.78 2.09
C GLY A 46 -6.49 -7.32 3.10
N SER A 47 -7.09 -6.44 3.92
CA SER A 47 -8.11 -6.80 4.91
C SER A 47 -9.53 -6.57 4.38
N CYS A 48 -9.89 -5.33 4.01
CA CYS A 48 -11.26 -4.98 3.60
C CYS A 48 -11.47 -4.79 2.09
N GLY A 49 -10.43 -4.92 1.26
CA GLY A 49 -10.54 -4.76 -0.20
C GLY A 49 -10.70 -3.31 -0.69
N ARG A 50 -10.67 -2.32 0.19
CA ARG A 50 -10.75 -0.90 -0.20
C ARG A 50 -9.55 -0.45 -1.03
N THR A 51 -9.78 0.27 -2.13
CA THR A 51 -8.70 0.84 -2.95
C THR A 51 -7.89 1.87 -2.14
N LEU A 52 -6.58 1.65 -2.03
CA LEU A 52 -5.65 2.56 -1.36
C LEU A 52 -4.72 3.27 -2.34
N LEU A 53 -4.38 2.64 -3.47
CA LEU A 53 -3.60 3.21 -4.57
C LEU A 53 -4.36 2.98 -5.88
N ARG A 54 -4.57 4.03 -6.67
CA ARG A 54 -5.43 3.99 -7.86
C ARG A 54 -4.65 4.29 -9.13
N GLY A 55 -4.89 3.51 -10.17
CA GLY A 55 -4.37 3.75 -11.52
C GLY A 55 -2.84 3.83 -11.58
N LEU A 56 -2.18 2.86 -10.97
CA LEU A 56 -0.75 2.64 -11.07
C LEU A 56 -0.41 2.05 -12.46
N ARG A 57 0.77 2.37 -12.98
CA ARG A 57 1.31 1.72 -14.19
C ARG A 57 2.03 0.41 -13.85
N ASP A 58 2.70 0.40 -12.71
CA ASP A 58 3.40 -0.75 -12.14
C ASP A 58 3.47 -0.56 -10.62
N MET A 59 3.78 -1.63 -9.88
CA MET A 59 3.92 -1.63 -8.44
C MET A 59 5.32 -2.09 -8.03
N HIS A 60 6.19 -1.13 -7.71
CA HIS A 60 7.53 -1.42 -7.20
C HIS A 60 7.50 -1.64 -5.69
N HIS A 61 8.16 -2.70 -5.22
CA HIS A 61 8.37 -2.91 -3.81
C HIS A 61 9.34 -1.84 -3.26
N ILE A 62 8.83 -0.98 -2.39
CA ILE A 62 9.61 0.01 -1.64
C ILE A 62 9.61 -0.43 -0.18
N PRO A 63 10.72 -1.00 0.33
CA PRO A 63 10.83 -1.38 1.72
C PRO A 63 10.52 -0.20 2.65
N GLY A 64 9.81 -0.47 3.76
CA GLY A 64 9.48 0.54 4.76
C GLY A 64 8.30 1.45 4.39
N LEU A 65 7.66 1.28 3.24
CA LEU A 65 6.49 2.07 2.87
C LEU A 65 5.18 1.38 3.30
N LEU A 66 4.45 1.98 4.24
CA LEU A 66 3.23 1.42 4.81
C LEU A 66 2.03 2.38 4.66
N PHE A 67 0.85 1.83 4.40
CA PHE A 67 -0.40 2.57 4.21
C PHE A 67 -1.49 2.10 5.19
N VAL A 68 -2.01 3.01 6.00
CA VAL A 68 -3.12 2.69 6.92
C VAL A 68 -4.45 2.82 6.18
N CYS A 69 -5.26 1.76 6.20
CA CYS A 69 -6.59 1.82 5.59
C CYS A 69 -7.50 2.80 6.36
N PRO A 70 -8.15 3.77 5.69
CA PRO A 70 -9.10 4.67 6.35
C PRO A 70 -10.36 3.96 6.88
N GLU A 71 -10.74 2.82 6.30
CA GLU A 71 -11.94 2.09 6.69
C GLU A 71 -11.67 1.13 7.85
N CYS A 72 -10.83 0.10 7.64
CA CYS A 72 -10.58 -0.94 8.65
C CYS A 72 -9.34 -0.71 9.52
N ARG A 73 -8.59 0.39 9.30
CA ARG A 73 -7.37 0.75 10.04
C ARG A 73 -6.21 -0.24 9.93
N ALA A 74 -6.34 -1.30 9.12
CA ALA A 74 -5.25 -2.23 8.82
C ALA A 74 -4.04 -1.50 8.22
N CYS A 75 -2.83 -1.92 8.60
CA CYS A 75 -1.58 -1.40 8.04
C CYS A 75 -1.15 -2.28 6.87
N ASN A 76 -0.89 -1.68 5.71
CA ASN A 76 -0.69 -2.38 4.45
C ASN A 76 0.68 -2.05 3.86
N ALA A 77 1.42 -3.07 3.44
CA ALA A 77 2.68 -2.94 2.71
C ALA A 77 2.49 -3.37 1.25
N ILE A 78 3.29 -2.80 0.35
CA ILE A 78 3.40 -3.32 -1.01
C ILE A 78 3.96 -4.75 -0.94
N PRO A 79 3.29 -5.76 -1.53
CA PRO A 79 3.82 -7.12 -1.58
C PRO A 79 5.20 -7.15 -2.23
N GLY A 80 6.19 -7.66 -1.51
CA GLY A 80 7.51 -7.91 -2.07
C GLY A 80 7.55 -9.27 -2.77
N ARG A 81 8.09 -9.32 -3.99
CA ARG A 81 8.74 -10.55 -4.48
C ARG A 81 10.11 -10.59 -3.78
N PRO A 82 10.58 -11.72 -3.22
CA PRO A 82 11.98 -11.81 -2.83
C PRO A 82 12.83 -11.47 -4.06
N PRO A 83 13.97 -10.75 -3.91
CA PRO A 83 14.81 -10.42 -5.05
C PRO A 83 15.16 -11.73 -5.75
N THR A 84 14.70 -11.91 -7.00
CA THR A 84 15.16 -13.02 -7.81
C THR A 84 16.65 -12.82 -7.99
N ARG A 85 17.47 -13.67 -7.33
CA ARG A 85 18.92 -13.69 -7.53
C ARG A 85 19.17 -13.76 -9.03
N ARG A 86 19.64 -12.66 -9.61
CA ARG A 86 20.30 -12.71 -10.92
C ARG A 86 21.69 -13.29 -10.61
N HIS A 87 21.83 -14.60 -10.75
CA HIS A 87 23.13 -15.19 -10.95
C HIS A 87 23.68 -14.63 -12.28
N ARG A 88 24.71 -13.81 -12.19
CA ARG A 88 25.68 -13.57 -13.24
C ARG A 88 27.06 -13.65 -12.62
#